data_AF-A0A966I8A6-F1
#
_entry.id   AF-A0A966I8A6-F1
#
_cell.length_a   1.000
_cell.length_b   1.000
_cell.length_c   1.000
_cell.angle_alpha   90.00
_cell.angle_beta   90.00
_cell.angle_gamma   90.00
#
_symmetry.space_group_name_H-M   'P 1'
#
loop_
_entity.id
_entity.type
_entity.pdbx_description
1 polymer ?
#
loop_
_entity_poly.entity_id
_entity_poly.type
_entity_poly.pdbx_seq_one_letter_code
_entity_poly.pdbx_strand_id
1 'polypeptide(L)' 'MKHEVLNNVDHANLMINSQFKPGCGFDFNLTSVFPVEYIRLQSHYPIFFTHDKKNNFYQSVAMLGFEENENLFLES' A
#
# COMPACT_ATOMS: atom_id res chain seq x y z
N MET A 1 3.40 -7.26 -11.29
CA MET A 1 4.70 -6.96 -10.66
C MET A 1 5.77 -7.87 -11.24
N LYS A 2 6.86 -7.31 -11.74
CA LYS A 2 8.04 -8.06 -12.17
C LYS A 2 8.90 -8.29 -10.92
N HIS A 3 9.04 -9.54 -10.49
CA HIS A 3 9.93 -9.88 -9.38
C HIS A 3 11.28 -10.31 -9.95
N GLU A 4 12.33 -9.53 -9.66
CA GLU A 4 13.70 -9.82 -10.06
C GLU A 4 14.70 -9.55 -8.92
N VAL A 5 15.82 -10.28 -8.92
CA VAL A 5 16.89 -10.10 -7.94
C VAL A 5 17.69 -8.86 -8.32
N LEU A 6 17.73 -7.88 -7.44
CA LEU A 6 18.50 -6.65 -7.65
C LEU A 6 20.00 -6.93 -7.55
N ASN A 7 20.78 -6.34 -8.45
CA ASN A 7 22.24 -6.39 -8.44
C ASN A 7 22.82 -5.00 -8.75
N ASN A 8 24.09 -4.80 -8.41
CA ASN A 8 24.76 -3.50 -8.52
C ASN A 8 25.19 -3.10 -9.94
N VAL A 9 25.05 -3.98 -10.93
CA VAL A 9 25.43 -3.70 -12.33
C VAL A 9 24.18 -3.32 -13.12
N ASP A 10 23.19 -4.20 -13.18
CA ASP A 10 21.96 -4.01 -13.96
C ASP A 10 21.02 -2.98 -13.35
N HIS A 11 21.09 -2.77 -12.02
CA HIS A 11 20.21 -1.87 -11.29
C HIS A 11 20.95 -0.68 -10.69
N ALA A 12 22.16 -0.37 -11.18
CA ALA A 12 23.00 0.71 -10.67
C ALA A 12 22.28 2.07 -10.64
N ASN A 13 21.40 2.30 -11.62
CA ASN A 13 20.64 3.55 -11.77
C ASN A 13 19.18 3.43 -11.30
N LEU A 14 18.78 2.29 -10.75
CA LEU A 14 17.42 2.12 -10.22
C LEU A 14 17.31 2.90 -8.91
N MET A 15 16.34 3.82 -8.87
CA MET A 15 16.06 4.66 -7.71
C MET A 15 14.60 4.53 -7.29
N ILE A 16 14.33 4.82 -6.03
CA ILE A 16 12.97 4.88 -5.49
C ILE A 16 12.40 6.27 -5.78
N ASN A 17 11.25 6.33 -6.44
CA ASN A 17 10.49 7.57 -6.52
C ASN A 17 9.69 7.75 -5.22
N SER A 18 10.15 8.67 -4.36
CA SER A 18 9.51 8.95 -3.07
C SER A 18 8.46 10.07 -3.12
N GLN A 19 8.04 10.49 -4.33
CA GLN A 19 7.04 11.56 -4.48
C GLN A 19 5.64 11.04 -4.13
N PHE A 20 5.06 11.57 -3.05
CA PHE A 20 3.73 11.21 -2.57
C PHE A 20 2.63 11.91 -3.40
N LYS A 21 2.46 11.45 -4.64
CA LYS A 21 1.52 12.01 -5.62
C LYS A 21 0.91 10.93 -6.50
N PRO A 22 -0.18 11.24 -7.22
CA PRO A 22 -0.77 10.28 -8.13
C PRO A 22 0.19 9.80 -9.24
N GLY A 23 0.07 8.52 -9.60
CA GLY A 23 0.90 7.87 -10.63
C GLY A 23 2.32 7.49 -10.18
N CYS A 24 2.65 7.67 -8.88
CA CYS A 24 3.94 7.26 -8.31
C CYS A 24 3.87 5.96 -7.50
N GLY A 25 2.75 5.23 -7.58
CA GLY A 25 2.55 3.97 -6.87
C GLY A 25 1.97 4.12 -5.46
N PHE A 26 1.48 5.32 -5.13
CA PHE A 26 0.75 5.59 -3.89
C PHE A 26 -0.77 5.59 -4.07
N ASP A 27 -1.24 5.30 -5.29
CA ASP A 27 -2.64 5.38 -5.71
C ASP A 27 -3.52 4.26 -5.13
N PHE A 28 -2.97 3.34 -4.34
CA PHE A 28 -3.75 2.24 -3.77
C PHE A 28 -4.80 2.74 -2.76
N ASN A 29 -6.02 2.22 -2.88
CA ASN A 29 -7.14 2.57 -2.02
C ASN A 29 -7.19 1.78 -0.71
N LEU A 30 -6.42 0.69 -0.61
CA LEU A 30 -6.28 -0.13 0.58
C LEU A 30 -4.80 -0.45 0.80
N THR A 31 -4.38 -0.47 2.06
CA THR A 31 -3.04 -0.93 2.44
C THR A 31 -3.12 -1.93 3.60
N SER A 32 -2.22 -2.92 3.61
CA SER A 32 -2.16 -3.89 4.70
C SER A 32 -1.65 -3.25 5.98
N VAL A 33 -2.22 -3.62 7.12
CA VAL A 33 -1.82 -3.12 8.44
C VAL A 33 -1.75 -4.26 9.44
N PHE A 34 -0.90 -4.14 10.46
CA PHE A 34 -0.70 -5.17 11.48
C PHE A 34 -1.26 -4.73 12.84
N PRO A 35 -1.69 -5.67 13.71
CA PRO A 35 -2.29 -5.33 15.01
C PRO A 35 -1.45 -4.39 15.89
N VAL A 36 -0.12 -4.48 15.82
CA VAL A 36 0.81 -3.61 16.55
C VAL A 36 0.71 -2.14 16.10
N GLU A 37 0.16 -1.85 14.93
CA GLU A 37 0.02 -0.51 14.35
C GLU A 37 -1.34 0.12 14.66
N TYR A 38 -2.34 -0.66 15.09
CA TYR A 38 -3.74 -0.21 15.17
C TYR A 38 -3.95 1.04 16.02
N ILE A 39 -3.30 1.11 17.18
CA ILE A 39 -3.43 2.25 18.10
C ILE A 39 -3.05 3.57 17.42
N ARG A 40 -2.07 3.53 16.52
CA ARG A 40 -1.59 4.72 15.78
C ARG A 40 -2.47 5.04 14.57
N LEU A 41 -3.05 4.02 13.95
CA LEU A 41 -3.77 4.18 12.68
C LEU A 41 -5.26 4.47 12.86
N GLN A 42 -5.91 3.88 13.87
CA GLN A 42 -7.38 3.90 14.02
C GLN A 42 -7.96 5.32 14.18
N SER A 43 -7.17 6.30 14.63
CA SER A 43 -7.60 7.70 14.75
C SER A 43 -7.66 8.43 13.41
N HIS A 44 -7.00 7.91 12.38
CA HIS A 44 -6.85 8.56 11.08
C HIS A 44 -7.43 7.74 9.93
N TYR A 45 -7.40 6.41 10.03
CA TYR A 45 -7.77 5.49 8.97
C TYR A 45 -8.74 4.45 9.49
N PRO A 46 -9.91 4.27 8.84
CA PRO A 46 -10.77 3.12 9.09
C PRO A 46 -10.02 1.82 8.82
N ILE A 47 -10.09 0.87 9.76
CA ILE A 47 -9.47 -0.45 9.64
C ILE A 47 -10.57 -1.49 9.37
N PHE A 48 -10.40 -2.27 8.30
CA PHE A 48 -11.29 -3.36 7.90
C PHE A 48 -10.54 -4.70 7.81
N PHE A 49 -11.29 -5.78 7.62
CA PHE A 49 -10.74 -7.10 7.33
C PHE A 49 -11.19 -7.57 5.96
N THR A 50 -10.24 -7.91 5.08
CA THR A 50 -10.53 -8.50 3.78
C THR A 50 -10.20 -9.98 3.78
N HIS A 51 -11.06 -10.80 3.18
CA HIS A 51 -10.86 -12.23 3.04
C HIS A 51 -9.99 -12.54 1.81
N ASP A 52 -8.82 -13.14 2.03
CA ASP A 52 -8.04 -13.77 0.97
C ASP A 52 -8.66 -15.13 0.63
N LYS A 53 -9.39 -15.17 -0.49
CA LYS A 53 -10.04 -16.39 -0.99
C LYS A 53 -9.05 -17.50 -1.37
N LYS A 54 -7.82 -17.16 -1.74
CA LYS A 54 -6.82 -18.13 -2.22
C LYS A 54 -6.20 -18.90 -1.06
N ASN A 55 -5.88 -18.21 0.02
CA ASN A 55 -5.19 -18.78 1.17
C ASN A 55 -6.11 -18.98 2.40
N ASN A 56 -7.38 -18.59 2.27
CA ASN A 56 -8.42 -18.71 3.29
C ASN A 56 -8.06 -18.08 4.64
N PHE A 57 -7.53 -16.85 4.60
CA PHE A 57 -7.26 -16.06 5.80
C PHE A 57 -7.84 -14.66 5.67
N TYR A 58 -7.97 -13.96 6.79
CA TYR A 58 -8.33 -12.55 6.83
C TYR A 58 -7.08 -11.72 7.05
N GLN A 59 -6.93 -10.66 6.27
CA GLN A 59 -5.92 -9.63 6.50
C GLN A 59 -6.60 -8.35 6.94
N SER A 60 -5.96 -7.64 7.85
CA SER A 60 -6.35 -6.28 8.24
C SER A 60 -5.83 -5.27 7.23
N VAL A 61 -6.69 -4.35 6.83
CA VAL A 61 -6.37 -3.29 5.87
C VAL A 61 -6.84 -1.93 6.41
N ALA A 62 -6.07 -0.88 6.14
CA ALA A 62 -6.51 0.50 6.28
C ALA A 62 -7.07 1.01 4.95
N MET A 63 -8.19 1.74 5.03
CA MET A 63 -8.83 2.34 3.86
C MET A 63 -8.27 3.74 3.58
N LEU A 64 -7.81 3.94 2.35
CA LEU A 64 -7.20 5.15 1.83
C LEU A 64 -8.08 5.85 0.77
N GLY A 65 -8.97 5.11 0.11
CA GLY A 65 -9.93 5.62 -0.86
C GLY A 65 -11.12 4.67 -1.04
N PHE A 66 -12.10 5.08 -1.84
CA PHE A 66 -13.32 4.31 -2.08
C PHE A 66 -13.21 3.47 -3.34
N GLU A 67 -12.56 4.01 -4.37
CA GLU A 67 -12.41 3.36 -5.69
C GLU A 67 -11.03 2.75 -5.90
N GLU A 68 -10.91 1.81 -6.83
CA GLU A 68 -9.61 1.25 -7.19
C GLU A 68 -8.69 2.33 -7.80
N ASN A 69 -7.43 2.34 -7.40
CA ASN A 69 -6.44 3.37 -7.78
C ASN A 69 -6.79 4.79 -7.30
N GLU A 70 -7.56 4.91 -6.21
CA GLU A 70 -7.83 6.16 -5.52
C GLU A 70 -7.18 6.19 -4.12
N ASN A 71 -6.41 7.24 -3.82
CA ASN A 71 -5.95 7.52 -2.46
C ASN A 71 -6.26 8.98 -2.11
N LEU A 72 -7.18 9.18 -1.17
CA LEU A 72 -7.71 10.48 -0.75
C LEU A 72 -6.70 11.32 0.03
N PHE A 73 -5.56 10.75 0.40
CA PHE A 73 -4.49 11.44 1.12
C PHE A 73 -3.42 12.01 0.20
N LEU A 74 -3.47 11.73 -1.10
CA LEU A 74 -2.55 12.32 -2.07
C LEU A 74 -2.94 13.76 -2.38
N GLU A 75 -1.94 14.65 -2.41
CA GLU A 75 -2.13 16.01 -2.90
C GLU A 75 -2.34 16.00 -4.42
N SER A 76 -3.30 16.81 -4.88
CA SER A 76 -3.66 16.94 -6.30
C SER A 76 -2.67 17.78 -7.09
#